data_AF-A0A934YPI4-F1
#
_entry.id   AF-A0A934YPI4-F1
#
_cell.length_a   1.000
_cell.length_b   1.000
_cell.length_c   1.000
_cell.angle_alpha   90.00
_cell.angle_beta   90.00
_cell.angle_gamma   90.00
#
_symmetry.space_group_name_H-M   'P 1'
#
loop_
_entity.id
_entity.type
_entity.pdbx_description
1 polymer ?
#
loop_
_entity_poly.entity_id
_entity_poly.type
_entity_poly.pdbx_seq_one_letter_code
_entity_poly.pdbx_strand_id
1 'polypeptide(L)'
;MTTTAAAEPRPSVLFAAGTPEGPGAALAAVRETLDAIPNAPSPPRALRWHVDPGNLGLLSRTLRELADLPAGLAPSITAVLAAEDLADDRTVVAREGELAPTLRRLHEEALSRHGGPSLRLELASGRPYFLPPPALDISTNDLCGLACNMCGNRATTRDPHTITVPQVRSLMEQAAAWGVRRVALTGAGEPFRDPAMLDHIRHANALGHLVTITTNGFPVSEKIATELAERVLSVSVSIHGATDATHDAITGVAKAGENAWRAVRRMARARAARGGSKLRVNVSTVIQRANVHEIAALVRRAREEGCDGVNIQPVNLQHGSFHEGRIVRRDDRLRGAHLWPDDRAGDLASLFDELAELRAEYGAFVHATPERLELLRRYFVDSSREALQVACRVGEAFLAVDHRGEIKPCYRLPWSHGDARLTSVQAVWNSQAYARTRALIDACPLTCMNNCFFREKRHG
;
A
#
# COMPACT_ATOMS: atom_id res chain seq x y z
N MET A 1 16.37 51.82 34.10
CA MET A 1 15.02 51.59 33.53
C MET A 1 15.21 51.54 32.03
N THR A 2 15.05 50.44 31.30
CA THR A 2 14.27 49.21 31.50
C THR A 2 14.96 48.13 30.67
N THR A 3 15.45 47.09 31.34
CA THR A 3 15.81 45.81 30.72
C THR A 3 14.52 45.19 30.18
N THR A 4 14.32 45.24 28.86
CA THR A 4 13.36 44.38 28.18
C THR A 4 13.82 42.94 28.36
N ALA A 5 13.17 42.24 29.29
CA ALA A 5 13.23 40.80 29.39
C ALA A 5 12.82 40.22 28.01
N ALA A 6 13.74 39.53 27.35
CA ALA A 6 13.40 38.71 26.20
C ALA A 6 12.36 37.69 26.67
N ALA A 7 11.16 37.75 26.09
CA ALA A 7 10.11 36.79 26.37
C ALA A 7 10.62 35.39 26.02
N GLU A 8 10.68 34.51 27.02
CA GLU A 8 11.00 33.10 26.82
C GLU A 8 9.99 32.48 25.83
N PRO A 9 10.44 31.70 24.82
CA PRO A 9 9.51 30.95 23.98
C PRO A 9 8.88 29.84 24.84
N ARG A 10 7.62 30.02 25.27
CA ARG A 10 6.85 29.02 26.03
C ARG A 10 5.48 28.74 25.38
N PRO A 11 4.99 27.48 25.39
CA PRO A 11 5.72 26.27 25.11
C PRO A 11 5.27 25.73 23.74
N SER A 12 6.23 25.47 22.86
CA SER A 12 6.04 24.57 21.72
C SER A 12 5.88 23.09 22.17
N VAL A 13 5.77 22.84 23.48
CA VAL A 13 5.73 21.51 24.11
C VAL A 13 4.60 21.43 25.14
N LEU A 14 3.53 20.73 24.81
CA LEU A 14 2.50 20.26 25.73
C LEU A 14 3.01 19.02 26.47
N PHE A 15 2.80 18.95 27.79
CA PHE A 15 3.05 17.74 28.57
C PHE A 15 4.46 17.16 28.40
N ALA A 16 5.50 17.94 28.69
CA ALA A 16 6.89 17.52 28.49
C ALA A 16 7.30 16.25 29.26
N ALA A 17 6.62 15.94 30.37
CA ALA A 17 6.87 14.78 31.22
C ALA A 17 5.78 13.69 31.11
N GLY A 18 4.95 13.72 30.05
CA GLY A 18 3.77 12.87 29.94
C GLY A 18 2.48 13.59 30.34
N THR A 19 1.34 13.00 29.99
CA THR A 19 0.02 13.58 30.22
C THR A 19 -0.36 13.42 31.71
N PRO A 20 -0.84 14.47 32.40
CA PRO A 20 -1.19 14.39 33.81
C PRO A 20 -2.20 13.27 34.10
N GLU A 21 -1.98 12.52 35.19
CA GLU A 21 -2.84 11.40 35.59
C GLU A 21 -4.31 11.82 35.84
N GLY A 22 -4.52 13.06 36.28
CA GLY A 22 -5.85 13.63 36.48
C GLY A 22 -6.46 14.13 35.16
N PRO A 23 -7.56 13.54 34.65
CA PRO A 23 -8.16 13.93 33.38
C PRO A 23 -8.63 15.40 33.35
N GLY A 24 -9.02 15.95 34.50
CA GLY A 24 -9.36 17.37 34.63
C GLY A 24 -8.17 18.31 34.49
N ALA A 25 -7.01 17.93 35.03
CA ALA A 25 -5.78 18.72 34.93
C ALA A 25 -5.22 18.70 33.50
N ALA A 26 -5.22 17.53 32.86
CA ALA A 26 -4.83 17.40 31.46
C ALA A 26 -5.75 18.22 30.54
N LEU A 27 -7.07 18.17 30.76
CA LEU A 27 -8.02 18.97 29.98
C LEU A 27 -7.83 20.48 30.19
N ALA A 28 -7.59 20.92 31.43
CA ALA A 28 -7.36 22.33 31.74
C ALA A 28 -6.11 22.87 31.05
N ALA A 29 -5.01 22.13 31.06
CA ALA A 29 -3.76 22.51 30.40
C ALA A 29 -3.90 22.59 28.87
N VAL A 30 -4.65 21.66 28.26
CA VAL A 30 -4.98 21.73 26.83
C VAL A 30 -5.78 22.99 26.53
N ARG A 31 -6.84 23.26 27.29
CA ARG A 31 -7.69 24.45 27.08
C ARG A 31 -6.90 25.75 27.21
N GLU A 32 -6.08 25.87 28.25
CA GLU A 32 -5.21 27.02 28.46
C GLU A 32 -4.30 27.26 27.25
N THR A 33 -3.74 26.19 26.67
CA THR A 33 -2.91 26.29 25.47
C THR A 33 -3.72 26.70 24.24
N LEU A 34 -4.91 26.13 24.04
CA LEU A 34 -5.78 26.44 22.90
C LEU A 34 -6.28 27.88 22.95
N ASP A 35 -6.71 28.35 24.11
CA ASP A 35 -7.21 29.72 24.33
C ASP A 35 -6.11 30.79 24.15
N ALA A 36 -4.85 30.41 24.40
CA ALA A 36 -3.70 31.28 24.21
C ALA A 36 -3.32 31.48 22.72
N ILE A 37 -3.61 30.51 21.84
CA ILE A 37 -3.14 30.55 20.43
C ILE A 37 -3.70 31.76 19.65
N PRO A 38 -5.02 32.04 19.63
CA PRO A 38 -5.55 33.18 18.87
C PRO A 38 -5.05 34.55 19.35
N ASN A 39 -4.71 34.64 20.63
CA ASN A 39 -4.32 35.88 21.30
C ASN A 39 -2.79 36.07 21.36
N ALA A 40 -2.02 35.09 20.86
CA ALA A 40 -0.57 35.15 20.90
C ALA A 40 -0.03 36.15 19.86
N PRO A 41 0.93 37.01 20.23
CA PRO A 41 1.58 37.93 19.27
C PRO A 41 2.34 37.19 18.16
N SER A 42 2.74 35.94 18.40
CA SER A 42 3.28 35.01 17.41
C SER A 42 2.80 33.59 17.74
N PRO A 43 1.67 33.14 17.16
CA PRO A 43 1.12 31.82 17.46
C PRO A 43 2.08 30.68 17.07
N PRO A 44 2.14 29.59 17.85
CA PRO A 44 3.00 28.47 17.55
C PRO A 44 2.57 27.80 16.24
N ARG A 45 3.54 27.50 15.37
CA ARG A 45 3.30 26.71 14.13
C ARG A 45 3.27 25.20 14.39
N ALA A 46 3.83 24.77 15.51
CA ALA A 46 3.91 23.38 15.91
C ALA A 46 3.82 23.24 17.44
N LEU A 47 3.07 22.25 17.89
CA LEU A 47 3.01 21.78 19.26
C LEU A 47 3.60 20.37 19.32
N ARG A 48 4.44 20.12 20.31
CA ARG A 48 5.01 18.82 20.61
C ARG A 48 4.32 18.27 21.84
N TRP A 49 3.88 17.03 21.86
CA TRP A 49 3.14 16.45 22.98
C TRP A 49 3.71 15.08 23.32
N HIS A 50 4.19 14.84 24.54
CA HIS A 50 4.49 13.48 25.00
C HIS A 50 3.19 12.78 25.40
N VAL A 51 2.71 11.91 24.53
CA VAL A 51 1.37 11.33 24.61
C VAL A 51 1.45 9.99 25.31
N ASP A 52 0.79 9.88 26.46
CA ASP A 52 0.62 8.57 27.09
C ASP A 52 -0.44 7.78 26.31
N PRO A 53 -0.23 6.49 26.02
CA PRO A 53 -1.17 5.66 25.27
C PRO A 53 -2.61 5.68 25.81
N GLY A 54 -2.79 5.76 27.13
CA GLY A 54 -4.10 5.86 27.78
C GLY A 54 -4.85 7.17 27.50
N ASN A 55 -4.18 8.20 26.98
CA ASN A 55 -4.71 9.54 26.78
C ASN A 55 -4.94 9.91 25.30
N LEU A 56 -4.93 8.93 24.38
CA LEU A 56 -5.19 9.17 22.95
C LEU A 56 -6.57 9.79 22.67
N GLY A 57 -7.54 9.60 23.58
CA GLY A 57 -8.84 10.28 23.52
C GLY A 57 -8.73 11.79 23.71
N LEU A 58 -7.83 12.26 24.58
CA LEU A 58 -7.55 13.68 24.77
C LEU A 58 -6.88 14.25 23.51
N LEU A 59 -5.89 13.54 22.93
CA LEU A 59 -5.28 13.94 21.66
C LEU A 59 -6.30 14.09 20.52
N SER A 60 -7.22 13.12 20.40
CA SER A 60 -8.33 13.18 19.44
C SER A 60 -9.18 14.43 19.61
N ARG A 61 -9.52 14.76 20.86
CA ARG A 61 -10.30 15.94 21.18
C ARG A 61 -9.53 17.22 20.82
N THR A 62 -8.27 17.32 21.22
CA THR A 62 -7.42 18.49 20.90
C THR A 62 -7.30 18.70 19.40
N LEU A 63 -7.13 17.64 18.60
CA LEU A 63 -7.09 17.75 17.14
C LEU A 63 -8.38 18.31 16.54
N ARG A 64 -9.55 18.00 17.13
CA ARG A 64 -10.83 18.57 16.71
C ARG A 64 -10.93 20.05 17.07
N GLU A 65 -10.62 20.40 18.32
CA GLU A 65 -10.71 21.79 18.80
C GLU A 65 -9.69 22.70 18.06
N LEU A 66 -8.51 22.20 17.72
CA LEU A 66 -7.54 22.92 16.88
C LEU A 66 -8.03 23.14 15.45
N ALA A 67 -8.80 22.22 14.89
CA ALA A 67 -9.37 22.37 13.56
C ALA A 67 -10.48 23.44 13.50
N ASP A 68 -11.05 23.80 14.65
CA ASP A 68 -12.07 24.84 14.77
C ASP A 68 -11.44 26.25 14.93
N LEU A 69 -10.10 26.35 15.03
CA LEU A 69 -9.39 27.62 15.02
C LEU A 69 -9.49 28.32 13.65
N PRO A 70 -9.40 29.67 13.62
CA PRO A 70 -9.37 30.41 12.36
C PRO A 70 -8.27 29.92 11.40
N ALA A 71 -8.52 29.98 10.10
CA ALA A 71 -7.60 29.51 9.07
C ALA A 71 -6.20 30.14 9.22
N GLY A 72 -5.17 29.29 9.19
CA GLY A 72 -3.77 29.72 9.35
C GLY A 72 -3.28 29.78 10.80
N LEU A 73 -4.15 29.58 11.80
CA LEU A 73 -3.77 29.55 13.22
C LEU A 73 -3.64 28.14 13.81
N ALA A 74 -4.12 27.10 13.12
CA ALA A 74 -4.03 25.72 13.60
C ALA A 74 -2.58 25.19 13.55
N PRO A 75 -1.87 25.03 14.70
CA PRO A 75 -0.56 24.39 14.73
C PRO A 75 -0.60 22.94 14.25
N SER A 76 0.49 22.49 13.65
CA SER A 76 0.77 21.05 13.55
C SER A 76 1.02 20.46 14.93
N ILE A 77 0.64 19.19 15.15
CA ILE A 77 0.99 18.44 16.37
C ILE A 77 2.03 17.38 16.02
N THR A 78 3.11 17.33 16.79
CA THR A 78 4.01 16.19 16.88
C THR A 78 3.71 15.43 18.19
N ALA A 79 3.07 14.27 18.09
CA ALA A 79 2.91 13.34 19.20
C ALA A 79 4.20 12.53 19.38
N VAL A 80 4.81 12.62 20.56
CA VAL A 80 6.00 11.93 20.98
C VAL A 80 5.58 10.71 21.78
N LEU A 81 5.94 9.53 21.29
CA LEU A 81 5.67 8.22 21.89
C LEU A 81 6.94 7.75 22.59
N ALA A 82 6.85 7.27 23.83
CA ALA A 82 8.00 6.66 24.50
C ALA A 82 8.30 5.28 23.88
N ALA A 83 9.56 4.85 23.89
CA ALA A 83 9.93 3.58 23.27
C ALA A 83 9.44 2.40 24.13
N GLU A 84 9.49 2.59 25.45
CA GLU A 84 8.93 1.73 26.47
C GLU A 84 7.41 1.54 26.27
N ASP A 85 6.67 2.57 25.84
CA ASP A 85 5.23 2.53 25.57
C ASP A 85 4.83 1.79 24.29
N LEU A 86 5.81 1.44 23.46
CA LEU A 86 5.60 0.78 22.16
C LEU A 86 6.22 -0.62 22.09
N ALA A 87 6.83 -1.11 23.17
CA ALA A 87 7.53 -2.39 23.18
C ALA A 87 6.57 -3.59 23.30
N ASP A 88 7.02 -4.77 22.83
CA ASP A 88 6.24 -6.02 22.87
C ASP A 88 6.18 -6.68 24.27
N ASP A 89 6.85 -6.11 25.28
CA ASP A 89 6.92 -6.67 26.63
C ASP A 89 5.63 -6.44 27.45
N ARG A 90 5.31 -7.35 28.38
CA ARG A 90 4.09 -7.35 29.21
C ARG A 90 4.13 -6.34 30.37
N THR A 91 5.21 -5.60 30.53
CA THR A 91 5.39 -4.58 31.58
C THR A 91 4.90 -3.18 31.16
N VAL A 92 4.35 -3.06 29.94
CA VAL A 92 4.04 -1.81 29.24
C VAL A 92 2.56 -1.40 29.33
N VAL A 93 2.27 -0.10 29.24
CA VAL A 93 0.92 0.51 29.28
C VAL A 93 0.01 0.06 28.11
N ALA A 94 0.56 -0.16 26.91
CA ALA A 94 -0.15 -0.72 25.75
C ALA A 94 0.84 -1.29 24.71
N ARG A 95 0.41 -2.26 23.90
CA ARG A 95 1.24 -2.79 22.79
C ARG A 95 1.11 -1.95 21.52
N GLU A 96 2.14 -1.93 20.66
CA GLU A 96 2.12 -1.19 19.39
C GLU A 96 0.88 -1.51 18.54
N GLY A 97 0.52 -2.79 18.43
CA GLY A 97 -0.66 -3.24 17.69
C GLY A 97 -2.01 -2.80 18.28
N GLU A 98 -2.08 -2.53 19.58
CA GLU A 98 -3.29 -2.03 20.26
C GLU A 98 -3.49 -0.53 19.99
N LEU A 99 -2.39 0.21 19.81
CA LEU A 99 -2.41 1.65 19.54
C LEU A 99 -2.57 1.97 18.05
N ALA A 100 -2.04 1.11 17.17
CA ALA A 100 -2.03 1.35 15.74
C ALA A 100 -3.41 1.71 15.13
N PRO A 101 -4.54 1.07 15.49
CA PRO A 101 -5.85 1.46 14.96
C PRO A 101 -6.28 2.86 15.35
N THR A 102 -6.06 3.26 16.61
CA THR A 102 -6.42 4.60 17.10
C THR A 102 -5.50 5.65 16.50
N LEU A 103 -4.19 5.45 16.53
CA LEU A 103 -3.23 6.37 15.93
C LEU A 103 -3.46 6.55 14.42
N ARG A 104 -3.81 5.46 13.71
CA ARG A 104 -4.16 5.53 12.29
C ARG A 104 -5.41 6.37 12.06
N ARG A 105 -6.49 6.15 12.83
CA ARG A 105 -7.71 6.95 12.75
C ARG A 105 -7.40 8.43 12.98
N LEU A 106 -6.61 8.77 14.00
CA LEU A 106 -6.22 10.16 14.28
C LEU A 106 -5.40 10.78 13.14
N HIS A 107 -4.48 10.00 12.57
CA HIS A 107 -3.69 10.45 11.43
C HIS A 107 -4.56 10.69 10.17
N GLU A 108 -5.52 9.80 9.89
CA GLU A 108 -6.47 9.93 8.78
C GLU A 108 -7.44 11.11 8.99
N GLU A 109 -7.99 11.27 10.20
CA GLU A 109 -8.84 12.41 10.58
C GLU A 109 -8.10 13.74 10.37
N ALA A 110 -6.85 13.84 10.80
CA ALA A 110 -6.01 15.03 10.61
C ALA A 110 -5.76 15.32 9.12
N LEU A 111 -5.51 14.31 8.29
CA LEU A 111 -5.29 14.48 6.85
C LEU A 111 -6.55 14.88 6.07
N SER A 112 -7.73 14.44 6.53
CA SER A 112 -9.01 14.68 5.85
C SER A 112 -9.52 16.13 5.95
N ARG A 113 -9.04 16.89 6.94
CA ARG A 113 -9.49 18.26 7.21
C ARG A 113 -8.66 19.28 6.44
N HIS A 114 -9.24 19.89 5.41
CA HIS A 114 -8.59 20.99 4.68
C HIS A 114 -8.32 22.18 5.62
N GLY A 115 -7.05 22.55 5.79
CA GLY A 115 -6.63 23.63 6.70
C GLY A 115 -6.56 23.25 8.18
N GLY A 116 -6.83 21.99 8.54
CA GLY A 116 -6.72 21.49 9.91
C GLY A 116 -5.28 21.15 10.32
N PRO A 117 -5.04 20.87 11.62
CA PRO A 117 -3.72 20.53 12.14
C PRO A 117 -3.22 19.20 11.55
N SER A 118 -1.96 19.16 11.11
CA SER A 118 -1.32 17.89 10.72
C SER A 118 -0.82 17.15 11.97
N LEU A 119 -0.94 15.82 11.98
CA LEU A 119 -0.42 14.95 13.05
C LEU A 119 0.84 14.21 12.58
N ARG A 120 1.96 14.49 13.21
CA ARG A 120 3.22 13.73 13.10
C ARG A 120 3.40 12.86 14.34
N LEU A 121 3.99 11.69 14.14
CA LEU A 121 4.37 10.79 15.22
C LEU A 121 5.89 10.71 15.29
N GLU A 122 6.45 10.79 16.48
CA GLU A 122 7.88 10.68 16.75
C GLU A 122 8.11 9.80 17.96
N LEU A 123 9.26 9.12 18.00
CA LEU A 123 9.75 8.48 19.21
C LEU A 123 10.38 9.52 20.13
N ALA A 124 10.47 9.24 21.43
CA ALA A 124 11.19 10.07 22.41
C ALA A 124 12.64 10.37 22.00
N SER A 125 13.26 9.49 21.19
CA SER A 125 14.58 9.71 20.58
C SER A 125 14.61 10.80 19.49
N GLY A 126 13.49 11.48 19.20
CA GLY A 126 13.34 12.46 18.12
C GLY A 126 13.26 11.88 16.71
N ARG A 127 13.15 10.55 16.58
CA ARG A 127 13.04 9.89 15.26
C ARG A 127 11.57 9.83 14.82
N PRO A 128 11.25 10.04 13.53
CA PRO A 128 9.89 9.84 13.03
C PRO A 128 9.43 8.40 13.27
N TYR A 129 8.21 8.25 13.77
CA TYR A 129 7.55 6.97 13.94
C TYR A 129 6.54 6.77 12.82
N PHE A 130 6.66 5.66 12.11
CA PHE A 130 5.72 5.27 11.06
C PHE A 130 4.82 4.18 11.59
N LEU A 131 3.51 4.40 11.43
CA LEU A 131 2.51 3.37 11.73
C LEU A 131 2.80 2.09 10.93
N PRO A 132 2.33 0.93 11.42
CA PRO A 132 2.41 -0.32 10.67
C PRO A 132 1.90 -0.12 9.24
N PRO A 133 2.46 -0.78 8.22
CA PRO A 133 1.92 -0.67 6.87
C PRO A 133 0.47 -1.20 6.85
N PRO A 134 -0.41 -0.64 6.01
CA PRO A 134 -1.79 -1.12 5.87
C PRO A 134 -1.86 -2.57 5.39
N ALA A 135 -0.80 -3.06 4.75
CA ALA A 135 -0.67 -4.45 4.35
C ALA A 135 0.78 -4.94 4.37
N LEU A 136 0.92 -6.25 4.61
CA LEU A 136 2.14 -7.01 4.38
C LEU A 136 1.93 -7.96 3.21
N ASP A 137 2.75 -7.85 2.17
CA ASP A 137 2.75 -8.76 1.04
C ASP A 137 3.71 -9.93 1.32
N ILE A 138 3.25 -11.16 1.14
CA ILE A 138 4.02 -12.38 1.41
C ILE A 138 3.98 -13.28 0.18
N SER A 139 5.14 -13.50 -0.43
CA SER A 139 5.31 -14.48 -1.51
C SER A 139 5.64 -15.83 -0.90
N THR A 140 4.78 -16.84 -1.04
CA THR A 140 4.99 -18.16 -0.42
C THR A 140 5.72 -19.15 -1.31
N ASN A 141 5.85 -18.83 -2.59
CA ASN A 141 6.57 -19.59 -3.60
C ASN A 141 7.02 -18.66 -4.74
N ASP A 142 7.69 -19.22 -5.75
CA ASP A 142 8.11 -18.53 -6.98
C ASP A 142 7.63 -19.22 -8.27
N LEU A 143 6.89 -20.32 -8.17
CA LEU A 143 6.50 -21.10 -9.34
C LEU A 143 5.31 -20.46 -10.08
N CYS A 144 5.36 -20.43 -11.41
CA CYS A 144 4.23 -20.03 -12.23
C CYS A 144 4.02 -21.03 -13.38
N GLY A 145 2.75 -21.24 -13.75
CA GLY A 145 2.38 -22.05 -14.92
C GLY A 145 2.32 -21.28 -16.24
N LEU A 146 2.52 -19.96 -16.22
CA LEU A 146 2.47 -19.07 -17.39
C LEU A 146 3.86 -18.52 -17.73
N ALA A 147 4.01 -17.97 -18.93
CA ALA A 147 5.26 -17.47 -19.48
C ALA A 147 5.16 -16.01 -19.96
N CYS A 148 4.43 -15.17 -19.21
CA CYS A 148 4.00 -13.85 -19.68
C CYS A 148 5.16 -12.98 -20.19
N ASN A 149 4.94 -12.30 -21.31
CA ASN A 149 5.96 -11.48 -21.99
C ASN A 149 6.51 -10.32 -21.12
N MET A 150 5.71 -9.82 -20.17
CA MET A 150 6.08 -8.75 -19.24
C MET A 150 6.62 -9.23 -17.88
N CYS A 151 6.62 -10.54 -17.62
CA CYS A 151 6.99 -11.09 -16.31
C CYS A 151 8.52 -11.26 -16.18
N GLY A 152 9.06 -10.76 -15.05
CA GLY A 152 10.46 -10.96 -14.67
C GLY A 152 10.74 -12.29 -13.96
N ASN A 153 9.70 -12.95 -13.45
CA ASN A 153 9.80 -14.27 -12.81
C ASN A 153 9.50 -15.38 -13.83
N ARG A 154 10.44 -16.32 -13.99
CA ARG A 154 10.34 -17.46 -14.93
C ARG A 154 10.76 -18.77 -14.27
N ALA A 155 10.61 -18.89 -12.96
CA ALA A 155 10.99 -20.09 -12.23
C ALA A 155 10.13 -21.29 -12.66
N THR A 156 10.80 -22.34 -13.15
CA THR A 156 10.21 -23.64 -13.49
C THR A 156 10.49 -24.69 -12.40
N THR A 157 11.50 -24.45 -11.58
CA THR A 157 11.87 -25.26 -10.41
C THR A 157 11.77 -24.40 -9.17
N ARG A 158 11.22 -24.96 -8.09
CA ARG A 158 11.06 -24.24 -6.82
C ARG A 158 12.42 -23.87 -6.27
N ASP A 159 12.57 -22.64 -5.81
CA ASP A 159 13.78 -22.22 -5.11
C ASP A 159 13.99 -23.05 -3.83
N PRO A 160 15.17 -23.69 -3.64
CA PRO A 160 15.44 -24.45 -2.42
C PRO A 160 15.47 -23.58 -1.15
N HIS A 161 15.60 -22.25 -1.28
CA HIS A 161 15.56 -21.31 -0.16
C HIS A 161 14.16 -20.76 0.13
N THR A 162 13.12 -21.31 -0.53
CA THR A 162 11.75 -20.88 -0.32
C THR A 162 11.35 -21.02 1.15
N ILE A 163 10.72 -19.99 1.71
CA ILE A 163 10.22 -19.99 3.07
C ILE A 163 9.25 -21.15 3.33
N THR A 164 9.37 -21.74 4.50
CA THR A 164 8.57 -22.88 4.92
C THR A 164 7.21 -22.44 5.47
N VAL A 165 6.27 -23.37 5.55
CA VAL A 165 4.94 -23.11 6.12
C VAL A 165 5.01 -22.50 7.54
N PRO A 166 5.83 -23.01 8.48
CA PRO A 166 5.99 -22.37 9.79
C PRO A 166 6.52 -20.94 9.72
N GLN A 167 7.44 -20.65 8.79
CA GLN A 167 7.97 -19.29 8.61
C GLN A 167 6.89 -18.33 8.10
N VAL A 168 6.07 -18.75 7.14
CA VAL A 168 4.93 -17.93 6.67
C VAL A 168 3.93 -17.68 7.80
N ARG A 169 3.63 -18.68 8.64
CA ARG A 169 2.75 -18.51 9.82
C ARG A 169 3.32 -17.49 10.80
N SER A 170 4.61 -17.61 11.14
CA SER A 170 5.29 -16.66 12.01
C SER A 170 5.22 -15.21 11.48
N LEU A 171 5.35 -15.01 10.16
CA LEU A 171 5.19 -13.68 9.56
C LEU A 171 3.77 -13.11 9.74
N MET A 172 2.74 -13.95 9.61
CA MET A 172 1.35 -13.53 9.83
C MET A 172 1.07 -13.21 11.30
N GLU A 173 1.64 -13.98 12.22
CA GLU A 173 1.54 -13.75 13.66
C GLU A 173 2.23 -12.43 14.05
N GLN A 174 3.45 -12.19 13.55
CA GLN A 174 4.15 -10.91 13.73
C GLN A 174 3.34 -9.75 13.15
N ALA A 175 2.78 -9.90 11.94
CA ALA A 175 1.94 -8.87 11.32
C ALA A 175 0.68 -8.57 12.15
N ALA A 176 0.05 -9.60 12.74
CA ALA A 176 -1.12 -9.43 13.61
C ALA A 176 -0.76 -8.69 14.90
N ALA A 177 0.32 -9.11 15.58
CA ALA A 177 0.81 -8.47 16.80
C ALA A 177 1.20 -7.00 16.56
N TRP A 178 1.74 -6.71 15.37
CA TRP A 178 2.11 -5.36 14.95
C TRP A 178 0.91 -4.47 14.57
N GLY A 179 -0.28 -5.04 14.35
CA GLY A 179 -1.48 -4.29 13.94
C GLY A 179 -1.60 -4.06 12.43
N VAL A 180 -0.89 -4.84 11.61
CA VAL A 180 -1.13 -4.91 10.16
C VAL A 180 -2.48 -5.60 9.93
N ARG A 181 -3.38 -4.97 9.16
CA ARG A 181 -4.75 -5.48 8.97
C ARG A 181 -4.93 -6.41 7.79
N ARG A 182 -4.09 -6.27 6.77
CA ARG A 182 -4.22 -6.99 5.49
C ARG A 182 -2.95 -7.76 5.19
N VAL A 183 -3.12 -9.02 4.82
CA VAL A 183 -2.02 -9.82 4.26
C VAL A 183 -2.34 -10.10 2.81
N ALA A 184 -1.43 -9.73 1.91
CA ALA A 184 -1.52 -10.11 0.51
C ALA A 184 -0.70 -11.38 0.29
N LEU A 185 -1.36 -12.49 -0.02
CA LEU A 185 -0.70 -13.74 -0.38
C LEU A 185 -0.45 -13.72 -1.88
N THR A 186 0.56 -12.95 -2.27
CA THR A 186 0.92 -12.65 -3.65
C THR A 186 2.41 -12.30 -3.72
N GLY A 187 3.01 -12.40 -4.90
CA GLY A 187 4.42 -12.10 -5.07
C GLY A 187 5.01 -12.75 -6.31
N ALA A 188 6.14 -13.42 -6.15
CA ALA A 188 6.78 -14.18 -7.21
C ALA A 188 5.90 -15.37 -7.60
N GLY A 189 5.45 -15.40 -8.85
CA GLY A 189 4.76 -16.57 -9.40
C GLY A 189 3.25 -16.63 -9.10
N GLU A 190 2.70 -17.83 -9.07
CA GLU A 190 1.27 -18.10 -8.91
C GLU A 190 0.98 -18.61 -7.48
N PRO A 191 0.21 -17.88 -6.65
CA PRO A 191 -0.07 -18.27 -5.28
C PRO A 191 -0.58 -19.70 -5.13
N PHE A 192 -1.48 -20.17 -5.99
CA PHE A 192 -2.04 -21.52 -5.89
C PHE A 192 -1.10 -22.64 -6.39
N ARG A 193 0.16 -22.33 -6.75
CA ARG A 193 1.23 -23.33 -6.91
C ARG A 193 1.84 -23.74 -5.56
N ASP A 194 1.58 -22.98 -4.50
CA ASP A 194 1.87 -23.40 -3.14
C ASP A 194 0.78 -24.37 -2.63
N PRO A 195 1.11 -25.63 -2.33
CA PRO A 195 0.14 -26.60 -1.82
C PRO A 195 -0.48 -26.20 -0.48
N ALA A 196 0.18 -25.33 0.30
CA ALA A 196 -0.31 -24.85 1.59
C ALA A 196 -1.14 -23.56 1.51
N MET A 197 -1.40 -23.03 0.30
CA MET A 197 -2.07 -21.73 0.12
C MET A 197 -3.43 -21.62 0.86
N LEU A 198 -4.26 -22.67 0.81
CA LEU A 198 -5.55 -22.64 1.54
C LEU A 198 -5.37 -22.64 3.06
N ASP A 199 -4.33 -23.31 3.58
CA ASP A 199 -4.02 -23.30 5.01
C ASP A 199 -3.45 -21.95 5.46
N HIS A 200 -2.65 -21.30 4.60
CA HIS A 200 -2.20 -19.93 4.80
C HIS A 200 -3.37 -18.95 4.89
N ILE A 201 -4.35 -19.05 4.00
CA ILE A 201 -5.58 -18.23 4.05
C ILE A 201 -6.32 -18.44 5.38
N ARG A 202 -6.57 -19.71 5.75
CA ARG A 202 -7.29 -20.05 6.99
C ARG A 202 -6.57 -19.52 8.23
N HIS A 203 -5.25 -19.68 8.29
CA HIS A 203 -4.44 -19.21 9.40
C HIS A 203 -4.43 -17.67 9.49
N ALA A 204 -4.28 -16.97 8.36
CA ALA A 204 -4.37 -15.52 8.32
C ALA A 204 -5.73 -15.01 8.85
N ASN A 205 -6.85 -15.63 8.45
CA ASN A 205 -8.16 -15.24 8.98
C ASN A 205 -8.32 -15.55 10.47
N ALA A 206 -7.75 -16.65 10.98
CA ALA A 206 -7.79 -16.98 12.40
C ALA A 206 -7.07 -15.92 13.26
N LEU A 207 -6.08 -15.23 12.68
CA LEU A 207 -5.38 -14.09 13.28
C LEU A 207 -6.10 -12.75 13.06
N GLY A 208 -7.26 -12.74 12.39
CA GLY A 208 -8.04 -11.53 12.11
C GLY A 208 -7.61 -10.75 10.86
N HIS A 209 -6.68 -11.28 10.05
CA HIS A 209 -6.25 -10.62 8.82
C HIS A 209 -7.32 -10.64 7.74
N LEU A 210 -7.40 -9.53 7.00
CA LEU A 210 -8.06 -9.47 5.71
C LEU A 210 -7.10 -10.02 4.65
N VAL A 211 -7.52 -11.08 3.95
CA VAL A 211 -6.68 -11.71 2.93
C VAL A 211 -7.00 -11.16 1.55
N THR A 212 -5.97 -10.83 0.78
CA THR A 212 -6.07 -10.47 -0.65
C THR A 212 -5.12 -11.28 -1.50
N ILE A 213 -5.53 -11.64 -2.72
CA ILE A 213 -4.74 -12.51 -3.61
C ILE A 213 -4.72 -11.93 -5.02
N THR A 214 -3.58 -12.02 -5.70
CA THR A 214 -3.49 -11.83 -7.16
C THR A 214 -3.10 -13.16 -7.78
N THR A 215 -3.90 -13.66 -8.72
CA THR A 215 -3.74 -14.98 -9.35
C THR A 215 -3.89 -14.86 -10.86
N ASN A 216 -3.27 -15.74 -11.62
CA ASN A 216 -3.55 -15.92 -13.04
C ASN A 216 -4.85 -16.71 -13.33
N GLY A 217 -5.52 -17.21 -12.29
CA GLY A 217 -6.79 -17.92 -12.38
C GLY A 217 -6.69 -19.39 -12.81
N PHE A 218 -5.58 -19.82 -13.40
CA PHE A 218 -5.42 -21.17 -13.95
C PHE A 218 -5.71 -22.28 -12.90
N PRO A 219 -5.24 -22.19 -11.64
CA PRO A 219 -5.47 -23.25 -10.66
C PRO A 219 -6.84 -23.21 -9.98
N VAL A 220 -7.67 -22.19 -10.23
CA VAL A 220 -8.91 -21.95 -9.47
C VAL A 220 -10.00 -22.97 -9.86
N SER A 221 -10.13 -24.02 -9.05
CA SER A 221 -11.21 -25.01 -9.10
C SER A 221 -12.46 -24.53 -8.34
N GLU A 222 -13.59 -25.26 -8.43
CA GLU A 222 -14.79 -24.98 -7.62
C GLU A 222 -14.49 -25.02 -6.12
N LYS A 223 -13.65 -25.96 -5.69
CA LYS A 223 -13.19 -26.07 -4.30
C LYS A 223 -12.45 -24.82 -3.86
N ILE A 224 -11.49 -24.36 -4.66
CA ILE A 224 -10.74 -23.12 -4.36
C ILE A 224 -11.69 -21.93 -4.38
N ALA A 225 -12.56 -21.78 -5.38
CA ALA A 225 -13.53 -20.70 -5.43
C ALA A 225 -14.44 -20.64 -4.20
N THR A 226 -14.86 -21.81 -3.68
CA THR A 226 -15.67 -21.91 -2.45
C THR A 226 -14.90 -21.43 -1.22
N GLU A 227 -13.64 -21.85 -1.06
CA GLU A 227 -12.77 -21.37 0.03
C GLU A 227 -12.55 -19.85 -0.07
N LEU A 228 -12.34 -19.34 -1.28
CA LEU A 228 -12.16 -17.89 -1.50
C LEU A 228 -13.42 -17.10 -1.14
N ALA A 229 -14.59 -17.59 -1.54
CA ALA A 229 -15.88 -16.96 -1.20
C ALA A 229 -16.13 -16.93 0.31
N GLU A 230 -15.58 -17.88 1.06
CA GLU A 230 -15.71 -17.94 2.51
C GLU A 230 -14.75 -17.00 3.25
N ARG A 231 -13.54 -16.80 2.73
CA ARG A 231 -12.38 -16.38 3.54
C ARG A 231 -11.63 -15.15 3.03
N VAL A 232 -11.74 -14.87 1.74
CA VAL A 232 -10.90 -13.87 1.07
C VAL A 232 -11.70 -12.60 0.81
N LEU A 233 -11.09 -11.46 1.11
CA LEU A 233 -11.71 -10.15 0.90
C LEU A 233 -11.70 -9.77 -0.59
N SER A 234 -10.59 -10.03 -1.27
CA SER A 234 -10.46 -9.69 -2.69
C SER A 234 -9.50 -10.60 -3.42
N VAL A 235 -9.88 -10.99 -4.63
CA VAL A 235 -9.04 -11.66 -5.61
C VAL A 235 -8.94 -10.79 -6.86
N SER A 236 -7.72 -10.58 -7.34
CA SER A 236 -7.45 -9.95 -8.63
C SER A 236 -6.97 -11.02 -9.60
N VAL A 237 -7.75 -11.30 -10.64
CA VAL A 237 -7.36 -12.21 -11.72
C VAL A 237 -6.61 -11.41 -12.78
N SER A 238 -5.38 -11.79 -13.08
CA SER A 238 -4.60 -11.18 -14.15
C SER A 238 -5.18 -11.58 -15.50
N ILE A 239 -5.83 -10.65 -16.21
CA ILE A 239 -6.39 -10.85 -17.56
C ILE A 239 -5.93 -9.70 -18.46
N HIS A 240 -5.25 -10.03 -19.56
CA HIS A 240 -4.55 -9.05 -20.40
C HIS A 240 -5.15 -8.83 -21.79
N GLY A 241 -6.27 -9.48 -22.14
CA GLY A 241 -6.97 -9.29 -23.41
C GLY A 241 -8.48 -9.38 -23.21
N ALA A 242 -9.23 -8.58 -23.97
CA ALA A 242 -10.67 -8.73 -24.10
C ALA A 242 -11.01 -10.02 -24.84
N THR A 243 -10.13 -10.47 -25.75
CA THR A 243 -10.22 -11.78 -26.40
C THR A 243 -9.30 -12.80 -25.72
N ASP A 244 -9.69 -14.07 -25.78
CA ASP A 244 -8.88 -15.16 -25.22
C ASP A 244 -7.56 -15.31 -25.99
N ALA A 245 -7.56 -15.06 -27.31
CA ALA A 245 -6.37 -15.10 -28.14
C ALA A 245 -5.32 -14.05 -27.73
N THR A 246 -5.74 -12.81 -27.48
CA THR A 246 -4.83 -11.75 -27.01
C THR A 246 -4.25 -12.08 -25.64
N HIS A 247 -5.06 -12.61 -24.73
CA HIS A 247 -4.58 -13.06 -23.43
C HIS A 247 -3.57 -14.21 -23.56
N ASP A 248 -3.86 -15.24 -24.36
CA ASP A 248 -3.00 -16.40 -24.58
C ASP A 248 -1.65 -15.98 -25.18
N ALA A 249 -1.65 -15.08 -26.16
CA ALA A 249 -0.43 -14.55 -26.78
C ALA A 249 0.45 -13.81 -25.76
N ILE A 250 -0.17 -13.03 -24.87
CA ILE A 250 0.55 -12.27 -23.83
C ILE A 250 1.12 -13.19 -22.76
N THR A 251 0.36 -14.21 -22.35
CA THR A 251 0.73 -15.14 -21.27
C THR A 251 1.60 -16.30 -21.73
N GLY A 252 1.70 -16.53 -23.04
CA GLY A 252 2.53 -17.57 -23.65
C GLY A 252 1.97 -18.99 -23.48
N VAL A 253 0.68 -19.13 -23.14
CA VAL A 253 0.04 -20.42 -22.88
C VAL A 253 -1.34 -20.45 -23.54
N ALA A 254 -1.61 -21.49 -24.32
CA ALA A 254 -2.91 -21.68 -24.95
C ALA A 254 -4.02 -21.93 -23.92
N LYS A 255 -5.22 -21.41 -24.19
CA LYS A 255 -6.42 -21.46 -23.35
C LYS A 255 -6.28 -20.75 -22.00
N ALA A 256 -5.23 -19.96 -21.78
CA ALA A 256 -5.06 -19.20 -20.54
C ALA A 256 -6.19 -18.20 -20.34
N GLY A 257 -6.65 -17.52 -21.40
CA GLY A 257 -7.77 -16.58 -21.35
C GLY A 257 -9.08 -17.25 -20.94
N GLU A 258 -9.45 -18.35 -21.63
CA GLU A 258 -10.64 -19.14 -21.30
C GLU A 258 -10.59 -19.62 -19.83
N ASN A 259 -9.43 -20.10 -19.39
CA ASN A 259 -9.23 -20.57 -18.02
C ASN A 259 -9.38 -19.45 -16.98
N ALA A 260 -8.83 -18.26 -17.25
CA ALA A 260 -8.93 -17.12 -16.36
C ALA A 260 -10.38 -16.63 -16.21
N TRP A 261 -11.13 -16.54 -17.31
CA TRP A 261 -12.56 -16.19 -17.26
C TRP A 261 -13.40 -17.26 -16.58
N ARG A 262 -13.06 -18.54 -16.77
CA ARG A 262 -13.70 -19.64 -16.03
C ARG A 262 -13.46 -19.50 -14.52
N ALA A 263 -12.26 -19.10 -14.09
CA ALA A 263 -11.98 -18.82 -12.69
C ALA A 263 -12.83 -17.67 -12.13
N VAL A 264 -12.98 -16.58 -12.88
CA VAL A 264 -13.88 -15.47 -12.53
C VAL A 264 -15.30 -15.96 -12.31
N ARG A 265 -15.87 -16.70 -13.27
CA ARG A 265 -17.24 -17.24 -13.17
C ARG A 265 -17.41 -18.18 -11.97
N ARG A 266 -16.42 -19.03 -11.68
CA ARG A 266 -16.43 -19.91 -10.50
C ARG A 266 -16.51 -19.12 -9.20
N MET A 267 -15.66 -18.10 -9.05
CA MET A 267 -15.65 -17.24 -7.87
C MET A 267 -16.95 -16.44 -7.74
N ALA A 268 -17.48 -15.90 -8.84
CA ALA A 268 -18.76 -15.19 -8.85
C ALA A 268 -19.92 -16.09 -8.40
N ARG A 269 -19.98 -17.34 -8.91
CA ARG A 269 -20.98 -18.34 -8.49
C ARG A 269 -20.83 -18.74 -7.03
N ALA A 270 -19.61 -19.04 -6.58
CA ALA A 270 -19.33 -19.42 -5.20
C ALA A 270 -19.69 -18.30 -4.22
N ARG A 271 -19.40 -17.04 -4.57
CA ARG A 271 -19.84 -15.86 -3.82
C ARG A 271 -21.37 -15.77 -3.76
N ALA A 272 -22.05 -15.89 -4.90
CA ALA A 272 -23.52 -15.78 -4.95
C ALA A 272 -24.22 -16.90 -4.15
N ALA A 273 -23.66 -18.11 -4.16
CA ALA A 273 -24.16 -19.23 -3.37
C ALA A 273 -23.93 -19.07 -1.85
N ARG A 274 -23.06 -18.14 -1.43
CA ARG A 274 -22.73 -17.89 -0.03
C ARG A 274 -23.24 -16.54 0.43
N GLY A 275 -24.38 -16.54 1.11
CA GLY A 275 -24.91 -15.35 1.80
C GLY A 275 -23.85 -14.73 2.72
N GLY A 276 -23.63 -13.41 2.57
CA GLY A 276 -22.66 -12.66 3.38
C GLY A 276 -21.19 -12.81 2.97
N SER A 277 -20.88 -13.44 1.82
CA SER A 277 -19.52 -13.44 1.28
C SER A 277 -19.01 -12.00 1.05
N LYS A 278 -17.78 -11.73 1.51
CA LYS A 278 -17.09 -10.44 1.31
C LYS A 278 -16.20 -10.43 0.07
N LEU A 279 -16.17 -11.53 -0.69
CA LEU A 279 -15.24 -11.70 -1.81
C LEU A 279 -15.53 -10.72 -2.94
N ARG A 280 -14.56 -9.86 -3.24
CA ARG A 280 -14.50 -9.09 -4.48
C ARG A 280 -13.63 -9.78 -5.51
N VAL A 281 -14.13 -9.95 -6.73
CA VAL A 281 -13.45 -10.54 -7.88
C VAL A 281 -13.16 -9.43 -8.87
N ASN A 282 -11.89 -9.07 -9.00
CA ASN A 282 -11.45 -8.00 -9.89
C ASN A 282 -10.61 -8.56 -11.04
N VAL A 283 -10.55 -7.83 -12.14
CA VAL A 283 -9.56 -8.07 -13.20
C VAL A 283 -8.39 -7.11 -13.01
N SER A 284 -7.17 -7.59 -13.17
CA SER A 284 -5.98 -6.75 -13.29
C SER A 284 -5.37 -6.89 -14.68
N THR A 285 -5.11 -5.76 -15.32
CA THR A 285 -4.50 -5.72 -16.65
C THR A 285 -3.32 -4.77 -16.70
N VAL A 286 -2.40 -5.03 -17.63
CA VAL A 286 -1.21 -4.23 -17.90
C VAL A 286 -1.32 -3.74 -19.34
N ILE A 287 -1.45 -2.42 -19.52
CA ILE A 287 -1.47 -1.77 -20.83
C ILE A 287 -0.11 -1.98 -21.48
N GLN A 288 -0.10 -2.61 -22.65
CA GLN A 288 1.08 -2.81 -23.47
C GLN A 288 0.68 -2.83 -24.95
N ARG A 289 1.67 -2.82 -25.85
CA ARG A 289 1.48 -2.82 -27.30
C ARG A 289 0.48 -3.87 -27.78
N ALA A 290 0.57 -5.07 -27.23
CA ALA A 290 -0.25 -6.20 -27.66
C ALA A 290 -1.74 -6.08 -27.29
N ASN A 291 -2.13 -5.22 -26.34
CA ASN A 291 -3.52 -5.14 -25.86
C ASN A 291 -4.09 -3.74 -25.76
N VAL A 292 -3.34 -2.68 -26.07
CA VAL A 292 -3.77 -1.28 -25.91
C VAL A 292 -5.15 -1.02 -26.55
N HIS A 293 -5.39 -1.60 -27.72
CA HIS A 293 -6.64 -1.51 -28.49
C HIS A 293 -7.81 -2.33 -27.91
N GLU A 294 -7.55 -3.25 -26.96
CA GLU A 294 -8.58 -4.11 -26.36
C GLU A 294 -8.96 -3.69 -24.93
N ILE A 295 -8.22 -2.81 -24.26
CA ILE A 295 -8.41 -2.54 -22.82
C ILE A 295 -9.84 -2.03 -22.51
N ALA A 296 -10.40 -1.14 -23.32
CA ALA A 296 -11.78 -0.65 -23.13
C ALA A 296 -12.81 -1.79 -23.28
N ALA A 297 -12.64 -2.65 -24.28
CA ALA A 297 -13.47 -3.85 -24.46
C ALA A 297 -13.32 -4.85 -23.30
N LEU A 298 -12.11 -4.99 -22.73
CA LEU A 298 -11.86 -5.83 -21.56
C LEU A 298 -12.60 -5.31 -20.33
N VAL A 299 -12.68 -3.98 -20.15
CA VAL A 299 -13.47 -3.37 -19.06
C VAL A 299 -14.95 -3.71 -19.21
N ARG A 300 -15.51 -3.60 -20.42
CA ARG A 300 -16.90 -3.96 -20.71
C ARG A 300 -17.16 -5.46 -20.43
N ARG A 301 -16.32 -6.35 -20.97
CA ARG A 301 -16.39 -7.81 -20.73
C ARG A 301 -16.32 -8.16 -19.24
N ALA A 302 -15.41 -7.53 -18.49
CA ALA A 302 -15.30 -7.78 -17.05
C ALA A 302 -16.60 -7.45 -16.30
N ARG A 303 -17.30 -6.39 -16.71
CA ARG A 303 -18.58 -6.01 -16.12
C ARG A 303 -19.67 -7.03 -16.45
N GLU A 304 -19.75 -7.45 -17.71
CA GLU A 304 -20.71 -8.46 -18.19
C GLU A 304 -20.52 -9.83 -17.49
N GLU A 305 -19.26 -10.19 -17.20
CA GLU A 305 -18.90 -11.45 -16.52
C GLU A 305 -19.09 -11.40 -14.99
N GLY A 306 -19.55 -10.26 -14.45
CA GLY A 306 -19.90 -10.11 -13.03
C GLY A 306 -18.71 -9.85 -12.09
N CYS A 307 -17.61 -9.30 -12.60
CA CYS A 307 -16.53 -8.77 -11.77
C CYS A 307 -17.00 -7.56 -10.95
N ASP A 308 -16.23 -7.19 -9.93
CA ASP A 308 -16.48 -6.02 -9.08
C ASP A 308 -15.60 -4.81 -9.44
N GLY A 309 -14.65 -4.98 -10.35
CA GLY A 309 -13.83 -3.90 -10.85
C GLY A 309 -12.64 -4.33 -11.71
N VAL A 310 -12.01 -3.35 -12.34
CA VAL A 310 -10.83 -3.49 -13.18
C VAL A 310 -9.73 -2.57 -12.70
N ASN A 311 -8.58 -3.16 -12.40
CA ASN A 311 -7.34 -2.50 -12.05
C ASN A 311 -6.45 -2.40 -13.29
N ILE A 312 -6.20 -1.18 -13.75
CA ILE A 312 -5.43 -0.89 -14.96
C ILE A 312 -4.06 -0.36 -14.55
N GLN A 313 -3.01 -1.00 -15.04
CA GLN A 313 -1.62 -0.60 -14.81
C GLN A 313 -0.91 -0.40 -16.15
N PRO A 314 0.05 0.53 -16.28
CA PRO A 314 0.83 0.61 -17.49
C PRO A 314 1.94 -0.44 -17.47
N VAL A 315 2.41 -0.85 -18.65
CA VAL A 315 3.67 -1.57 -18.74
C VAL A 315 4.77 -0.65 -18.21
N ASN A 316 5.43 -1.08 -17.15
CA ASN A 316 6.61 -0.39 -16.69
C ASN A 316 7.77 -0.87 -17.58
N LEU A 317 8.46 0.05 -18.27
CA LEU A 317 9.72 -0.28 -18.97
C LEU A 317 10.93 -0.17 -18.05
N GLN A 318 10.77 0.59 -16.98
CA GLN A 318 11.77 0.83 -15.95
C GLN A 318 11.70 -0.25 -14.88
N HIS A 319 11.46 -1.50 -15.27
CA HIS A 319 11.74 -2.59 -14.37
C HIS A 319 13.23 -2.53 -14.09
N GLY A 320 13.61 -2.42 -12.82
CA GLY A 320 14.83 -3.05 -12.37
C GLY A 320 14.73 -4.54 -12.67
N SER A 321 14.96 -4.91 -13.92
CA SER A 321 15.11 -6.30 -14.29
C SER A 321 16.40 -6.74 -13.64
N PHE A 322 16.31 -7.73 -12.75
CA PHE A 322 17.49 -8.39 -12.22
C PHE A 322 18.19 -9.08 -13.38
N HIS A 323 19.36 -8.58 -13.74
CA HIS A 323 20.30 -9.28 -14.59
C HIS A 323 21.60 -9.40 -13.79
N GLU A 324 22.03 -10.63 -13.54
CA GLU A 324 23.29 -10.92 -12.84
C GLU A 324 23.44 -10.15 -11.50
N GLY A 325 22.32 -9.98 -10.78
CA GLY A 325 22.31 -9.33 -9.47
C GLY A 325 22.33 -7.79 -9.48
N ARG A 326 22.04 -7.12 -10.60
CA ARG A 326 22.06 -5.63 -10.69
C ARG A 326 20.76 -5.04 -11.25
N ILE A 327 20.43 -3.81 -10.84
CA ILE A 327 19.39 -2.97 -11.46
C ILE A 327 19.96 -2.38 -12.74
N VAL A 328 19.24 -2.56 -13.84
CA VAL A 328 19.52 -1.85 -15.08
C VAL A 328 18.61 -0.62 -15.13
N ARG A 329 19.19 0.59 -15.16
CA ARG A 329 18.46 1.87 -15.33
C ARG A 329 18.24 2.18 -16.81
N ARG A 330 17.39 3.18 -17.07
CA ARG A 330 16.79 3.65 -18.35
C ARG A 330 17.77 3.94 -19.51
N ASP A 331 19.08 3.76 -19.37
CA ASP A 331 20.04 3.97 -20.45
C ASP A 331 20.69 2.67 -20.96
N ASP A 332 20.50 1.54 -20.27
CA ASP A 332 21.10 0.25 -20.65
C ASP A 332 20.01 -0.74 -21.14
N ARG A 333 19.74 -0.70 -22.45
CA ARG A 333 19.09 -1.74 -23.27
C ARG A 333 17.56 -1.87 -23.21
N LEU A 334 16.89 -1.50 -24.32
CA LEU A 334 16.05 -2.29 -25.26
C LEU A 334 15.14 -3.46 -24.78
N ARG A 335 15.23 -4.00 -23.56
CA ARG A 335 14.37 -5.09 -23.06
C ARG A 335 13.02 -4.51 -22.64
N GLY A 336 11.95 -5.05 -23.22
CA GLY A 336 10.59 -4.59 -22.95
C GLY A 336 10.15 -3.37 -23.78
N ALA A 337 11.04 -2.68 -24.50
CA ALA A 337 10.66 -1.63 -25.44
C ALA A 337 9.66 -2.14 -26.51
N HIS A 338 9.71 -3.44 -26.81
CA HIS A 338 8.74 -4.11 -27.68
C HIS A 338 7.33 -4.25 -27.06
N LEU A 339 7.19 -4.05 -25.74
CA LEU A 339 5.93 -4.03 -25.02
C LEU A 339 5.34 -2.61 -24.96
N TRP A 340 6.13 -1.55 -25.21
CA TRP A 340 5.61 -0.19 -25.20
C TRP A 340 4.64 0.03 -26.37
N PRO A 341 3.43 0.55 -26.15
CA PRO A 341 2.52 0.88 -27.25
C PRO A 341 3.17 1.83 -28.26
N ASP A 342 3.02 1.55 -29.56
CA ASP A 342 3.50 2.43 -30.63
C ASP A 342 2.32 3.32 -31.04
N ASP A 343 2.28 4.58 -30.61
CA ASP A 343 1.12 5.47 -30.79
C ASP A 343 1.01 6.08 -32.18
N ARG A 344 1.41 5.34 -33.22
CA ARG A 344 1.35 5.85 -34.61
C ARG A 344 -0.08 6.02 -35.11
N ALA A 345 -1.03 5.32 -34.52
CA ALA A 345 -2.45 5.30 -34.91
C ALA A 345 -3.37 6.10 -33.97
N GLY A 346 -2.84 6.69 -32.88
CA GLY A 346 -3.66 7.38 -31.86
C GLY A 346 -4.40 6.44 -30.89
N ASP A 347 -4.03 5.16 -30.86
CA ASP A 347 -4.65 4.13 -30.00
C ASP A 347 -4.60 4.51 -28.51
N LEU A 348 -3.52 5.17 -28.05
CA LEU A 348 -3.42 5.57 -26.65
C LEU A 348 -4.37 6.72 -26.31
N ALA A 349 -4.46 7.74 -27.19
CA ALA A 349 -5.39 8.84 -26.99
C ALA A 349 -6.84 8.32 -26.90
N SER A 350 -7.24 7.51 -27.90
CA SER A 350 -8.56 6.86 -27.97
C SER A 350 -8.83 6.00 -26.73
N LEU A 351 -7.86 5.19 -26.30
CA LEU A 351 -8.00 4.36 -25.11
C LEU A 351 -8.32 5.20 -23.88
N PHE A 352 -7.59 6.29 -23.64
CA PHE A 352 -7.80 7.12 -22.44
C PHE A 352 -9.12 7.90 -22.49
N ASP A 353 -9.59 8.29 -23.67
CA ASP A 353 -10.92 8.88 -23.85
C ASP A 353 -12.01 7.85 -23.51
N GLU A 354 -11.94 6.65 -24.08
CA GLU A 354 -12.87 5.56 -23.76
C GLU A 354 -12.84 5.17 -22.27
N LEU A 355 -11.65 5.12 -21.65
CA LEU A 355 -11.54 4.83 -20.23
C LEU A 355 -12.15 5.93 -19.36
N ALA A 356 -12.07 7.20 -19.78
CA ALA A 356 -12.72 8.31 -19.08
C ALA A 356 -14.26 8.19 -19.17
N GLU A 357 -14.79 7.85 -20.35
CA GLU A 357 -16.22 7.57 -20.55
C GLU A 357 -16.68 6.39 -19.69
N LEU A 358 -15.97 5.27 -19.74
CA LEU A 358 -16.26 4.08 -18.93
C LEU A 358 -16.15 4.37 -17.43
N ARG A 359 -15.23 5.24 -17.00
CA ARG A 359 -15.15 5.69 -15.61
C ARG A 359 -16.34 6.57 -15.23
N ALA A 360 -16.81 7.43 -16.11
CA ALA A 360 -18.00 8.24 -15.88
C ALA A 360 -19.26 7.37 -15.78
N GLU A 361 -19.38 6.37 -16.64
CA GLU A 361 -20.53 5.47 -16.69
C GLU A 361 -20.52 4.41 -15.58
N TYR A 362 -19.38 3.76 -15.33
CA TYR A 362 -19.27 2.61 -14.41
C TYR A 362 -18.74 3.00 -13.02
N GLY A 363 -18.34 4.25 -12.82
CA GLY A 363 -17.87 4.79 -11.56
C GLY A 363 -16.69 4.00 -10.99
N ALA A 364 -16.81 3.57 -9.73
CA ALA A 364 -15.74 2.89 -9.00
C ALA A 364 -15.35 1.51 -9.58
N PHE A 365 -16.10 0.97 -10.54
CA PHE A 365 -15.74 -0.28 -11.22
C PHE A 365 -14.39 -0.15 -11.96
N VAL A 366 -14.13 0.98 -12.60
CA VAL A 366 -12.80 1.29 -13.11
C VAL A 366 -11.97 1.83 -11.94
N HIS A 367 -11.02 1.05 -11.42
CA HIS A 367 -10.21 1.41 -10.24
C HIS A 367 -9.12 2.46 -10.52
N ALA A 368 -9.43 3.44 -11.38
CA ALA A 368 -8.63 4.63 -11.63
C ALA A 368 -9.55 5.86 -11.55
N THR A 369 -9.14 6.87 -10.78
CA THR A 369 -9.82 8.17 -10.78
C THR A 369 -9.55 8.92 -12.10
N PRO A 370 -10.32 9.97 -12.43
CA PRO A 370 -10.02 10.80 -13.60
C PRO A 370 -8.59 11.34 -13.61
N GLU A 371 -8.10 11.82 -12.46
CA GLU A 371 -6.72 12.32 -12.29
C GLU A 371 -5.70 11.21 -12.53
N ARG A 372 -6.03 9.99 -12.10
CA ARG A 372 -5.19 8.82 -12.32
C ARG A 372 -5.12 8.41 -13.79
N LEU A 373 -6.24 8.45 -14.51
CA LEU A 373 -6.28 8.19 -15.95
C LEU A 373 -5.44 9.21 -16.72
N GLU A 374 -5.57 10.49 -16.37
CA GLU A 374 -4.77 11.56 -17.00
C GLU A 374 -3.27 11.42 -16.67
N LEU A 375 -2.93 10.99 -15.46
CA LEU A 375 -1.54 10.68 -15.11
C LEU A 375 -1.00 9.46 -15.91
N LEU A 376 -1.82 8.44 -16.15
CA LEU A 376 -1.45 7.31 -17.01
C LEU A 376 -1.29 7.75 -18.47
N ARG A 377 -2.14 8.64 -18.98
CA ARG A 377 -2.00 9.26 -20.30
C ARG A 377 -0.65 9.95 -20.44
N ARG A 378 -0.31 10.83 -19.49
CA ARG A 378 1.00 11.51 -19.46
C ARG A 378 2.18 10.55 -19.37
N TYR A 379 2.04 9.43 -18.64
CA TYR A 379 3.10 8.44 -18.50
C TYR A 379 3.54 7.84 -19.85
N PHE A 380 2.60 7.63 -20.76
CA PHE A 380 2.91 7.09 -22.08
C PHE A 380 3.51 8.12 -23.04
N VAL A 381 3.40 9.42 -22.73
CA VAL A 381 4.06 10.52 -23.45
C VAL A 381 5.46 10.75 -22.90
N ASP A 382 5.58 10.96 -21.58
CA ASP A 382 6.86 11.02 -20.89
C ASP A 382 6.77 10.31 -19.53
N SER A 383 7.53 9.22 -19.41
CA SER A 383 7.67 8.45 -18.18
C SER A 383 8.77 8.97 -17.24
N SER A 384 9.33 10.17 -17.48
CA SER A 384 10.25 10.83 -16.55
C SER A 384 9.56 11.21 -15.25
N ARG A 385 10.30 11.19 -14.15
CA ARG A 385 9.76 11.54 -12.83
C ARG A 385 9.46 13.03 -12.75
N GLU A 386 10.27 13.82 -13.45
CA GLU A 386 10.17 15.27 -13.60
C GLU A 386 8.84 15.66 -14.26
N ALA A 387 8.47 15.00 -15.36
CA ALA A 387 7.22 15.28 -16.07
C ALA A 387 5.97 14.84 -15.29
N LEU A 388 6.07 13.73 -14.56
CA LEU A 388 4.91 13.17 -13.85
C LEU A 388 4.69 13.77 -12.46
N GLN A 389 5.72 14.38 -11.86
CA GLN A 389 5.66 15.03 -10.55
C GLN A 389 5.04 14.16 -9.43
N VAL A 390 5.23 12.84 -9.51
CA VAL A 390 4.70 11.88 -8.54
C VAL A 390 5.68 11.58 -7.40
N ALA A 391 5.13 11.29 -6.22
CA ALA A 391 5.87 10.75 -5.08
C ALA A 391 5.47 9.29 -4.79
N CYS A 392 6.46 8.44 -4.56
CA CYS A 392 6.27 7.03 -4.22
C CYS A 392 6.10 6.89 -2.70
N ARG A 393 4.99 6.29 -2.25
CA ARG A 393 4.69 6.13 -0.81
C ARG A 393 5.02 4.75 -0.26
N VAL A 394 5.74 3.94 -1.03
CA VAL A 394 6.12 2.58 -0.63
C VAL A 394 6.80 2.54 0.74
N GLY A 395 7.73 3.44 1.02
CA GLY A 395 8.44 3.48 2.30
C GLY A 395 7.57 3.83 3.51
N GLU A 396 6.30 4.18 3.30
CA GLU A 396 5.34 4.55 4.35
C GLU A 396 4.12 3.62 4.38
N ALA A 397 3.84 2.90 3.29
CA ALA A 397 2.57 2.22 3.10
C ALA A 397 2.69 0.79 2.54
N PHE A 398 3.91 0.31 2.27
CA PHE A 398 4.12 -1.01 1.70
C PHE A 398 5.36 -1.70 2.30
N LEU A 399 5.19 -2.97 2.65
CA LEU A 399 6.28 -3.85 3.00
C LEU A 399 5.99 -5.22 2.43
N ALA A 400 7.01 -5.88 1.91
CA ALA A 400 6.92 -7.20 1.33
C ALA A 400 7.96 -8.14 1.95
N VAL A 401 7.63 -9.42 1.99
CA VAL A 401 8.57 -10.52 2.17
C VAL A 401 8.49 -11.40 0.94
N ASP A 402 9.61 -11.60 0.26
CA ASP A 402 9.66 -12.48 -0.91
C ASP A 402 9.74 -13.96 -0.51
N HIS A 403 9.76 -14.84 -1.51
CA HIS A 403 9.74 -16.28 -1.28
C HIS A 403 11.01 -16.78 -0.59
N ARG A 404 12.12 -16.04 -0.63
CA ARG A 404 13.37 -16.37 0.07
C ARG A 404 13.39 -15.86 1.51
N GLY A 405 12.37 -15.13 1.94
CA GLY A 405 12.31 -14.48 3.24
C GLY A 405 12.97 -13.10 3.25
N GLU A 406 13.37 -12.55 2.10
CA GLU A 406 13.99 -11.24 2.05
C GLU A 406 12.93 -10.16 2.28
N ILE A 407 13.22 -9.25 3.21
CA ILE A 407 12.35 -8.11 3.51
C ILE A 407 12.58 -7.06 2.44
N LYS A 408 11.58 -6.83 1.60
CA LYS A 408 11.63 -5.90 0.47
C LYS A 408 10.84 -4.64 0.77
N PRO A 409 11.41 -3.45 0.51
CA PRO A 409 10.61 -2.24 0.49
C PRO A 409 9.68 -2.27 -0.73
N CYS A 410 10.07 -2.90 -1.84
CA CYS A 410 9.27 -3.06 -3.04
C CYS A 410 9.83 -4.23 -3.85
N TYR A 411 8.98 -5.03 -4.50
CA TYR A 411 9.43 -6.07 -5.43
C TYR A 411 10.19 -5.54 -6.67
N ARG A 412 10.18 -4.22 -6.91
CA ARG A 412 10.91 -3.57 -8.02
C ARG A 412 12.33 -3.15 -7.66
N LEU A 413 12.62 -3.01 -6.37
CA LEU A 413 13.94 -2.60 -5.89
C LEU A 413 14.75 -3.86 -5.59
N PRO A 414 16.06 -3.86 -5.87
CA PRO A 414 16.89 -5.04 -5.68
C PRO A 414 17.26 -5.25 -4.21
N TRP A 415 17.15 -4.19 -3.40
CA TRP A 415 17.67 -4.15 -2.05
C TRP A 415 16.75 -4.95 -1.13
N SER A 416 17.37 -5.74 -0.27
CA SER A 416 16.76 -6.38 0.88
C SER A 416 17.15 -5.64 2.15
N HIS A 417 16.25 -5.59 3.12
CA HIS A 417 16.48 -5.05 4.46
C HIS A 417 16.76 -6.11 5.50
N GLY A 418 17.08 -7.31 5.05
CA GLY A 418 17.40 -8.45 5.88
C GLY A 418 16.50 -9.63 5.56
N ASP A 419 16.67 -10.65 6.39
CA ASP A 419 15.96 -11.91 6.29
C ASP A 419 14.93 -11.97 7.41
N ALA A 420 13.66 -12.16 7.04
CA ALA A 420 12.54 -12.23 7.98
C ALA A 420 12.59 -13.47 8.89
N ARG A 421 13.51 -14.41 8.63
CA ARG A 421 13.86 -15.53 9.51
C ARG A 421 14.78 -15.12 10.66
N LEU A 422 15.51 -14.02 10.50
CA LEU A 422 16.52 -13.53 11.45
C LEU A 422 16.08 -12.26 12.17
N THR A 423 15.28 -11.43 11.50
CA THR A 423 14.84 -10.12 12.00
C THR A 423 13.35 -9.93 11.77
N SER A 424 12.62 -9.42 12.76
CA SER A 424 11.19 -9.13 12.58
C SER A 424 10.95 -7.98 11.59
N VAL A 425 9.86 -8.09 10.82
CA VAL A 425 9.45 -7.06 9.85
C VAL A 425 9.13 -5.72 10.53
N GLN A 426 8.60 -5.77 11.76
CA GLN A 426 8.32 -4.62 12.62
C GLN A 426 9.59 -3.88 13.01
N ALA A 427 10.62 -4.61 13.48
CA ALA A 427 11.89 -4.00 13.89
C ALA A 427 12.57 -3.28 12.71
N VAL A 428 12.49 -3.85 11.50
CA VAL A 428 13.04 -3.22 10.29
C VAL A 428 12.32 -1.91 9.98
N TRP A 429 10.99 -1.85 10.03
CA TRP A 429 10.20 -0.71 9.55
C TRP A 429 10.54 0.65 10.19
N ASN A 430 10.75 0.69 11.49
CA ASN A 430 11.13 1.91 12.23
C ASN A 430 12.64 1.96 12.54
N SER A 431 13.45 1.09 11.92
CA SER A 431 14.91 1.10 12.06
C SER A 431 15.57 2.27 11.32
N GLN A 432 16.80 2.60 11.74
CA GLN A 432 17.64 3.57 11.03
C GLN A 432 17.98 3.09 9.60
N ALA A 433 18.10 1.77 9.38
CA ALA A 433 18.35 1.20 8.07
C ALA A 433 17.20 1.45 7.10
N TYR A 434 15.96 1.33 7.57
CA TYR A 434 14.78 1.59 6.76
C TYR A 434 14.51 3.09 6.58
N ALA A 435 14.90 3.94 7.53
CA ALA A 435 14.88 5.40 7.34
C ALA A 435 15.71 5.85 6.12
N ARG A 436 16.89 5.25 5.90
CA ARG A 436 17.68 5.48 4.67
C ARG A 436 16.92 5.08 3.41
N THR A 437 16.06 4.07 3.50
CA THR A 437 15.27 3.57 2.37
C THR A 437 14.16 4.53 1.99
N ARG A 438 13.51 5.15 2.97
CA ARG A 438 12.56 6.24 2.72
C ARG A 438 13.22 7.37 1.93
N ALA A 439 14.41 7.80 2.34
CA ALA A 439 15.20 8.80 1.61
C ALA A 439 15.61 8.33 0.19
N LEU A 440 15.99 7.06 0.02
CA LEU A 440 16.32 6.49 -1.30
C LEU A 440 15.10 6.36 -2.21
N ILE A 441 13.89 6.14 -1.67
CA ILE A 441 12.64 6.09 -2.45
C ILE A 441 12.31 7.48 -3.00
N ASP A 442 12.56 8.54 -2.23
CA ASP A 442 12.42 9.91 -2.71
C ASP A 442 13.36 10.22 -3.87
N ALA A 443 14.58 9.67 -3.82
CA ALA A 443 15.57 9.74 -4.89
C ALA A 443 15.47 8.58 -5.90
N CYS A 444 14.40 7.78 -5.88
CA CYS A 444 14.27 6.61 -6.73
C CYS A 444 14.31 7.01 -8.21
N PRO A 445 15.19 6.39 -9.02
CA PRO A 445 15.30 6.65 -10.45
C PRO A 445 14.18 6.01 -11.27
N LEU A 446 13.34 5.17 -10.64
CA LEU A 446 12.27 4.44 -11.29
C LEU A 446 10.95 5.20 -11.14
N THR A 447 10.32 5.51 -12.26
CA THR A 447 8.92 5.90 -12.39
C THR A 447 8.07 4.63 -12.46
N CYS A 448 7.72 4.09 -11.29
CA CYS A 448 6.71 3.05 -11.19
C CYS A 448 5.33 3.70 -11.22
N MET A 449 4.40 3.12 -11.97
CA MET A 449 2.99 3.53 -12.03
C MET A 449 2.05 2.40 -11.59
N ASN A 450 2.49 1.48 -10.72
CA ASN A 450 1.57 0.49 -10.15
C ASN A 450 0.63 1.16 -9.14
N ASN A 451 -0.67 0.81 -9.15
CA ASN A 451 -1.73 1.37 -8.28
C ASN A 451 -1.52 1.17 -6.77
N CYS A 452 -0.34 0.71 -6.35
CA CYS A 452 0.02 0.41 -4.99
C CYS A 452 -0.02 1.68 -4.12
N PHE A 453 0.78 2.75 -4.37
CA PHE A 453 0.86 3.88 -3.42
C PHE A 453 1.38 5.19 -4.05
N PHE A 454 0.50 6.04 -4.58
CA PHE A 454 0.86 7.40 -5.06
C PHE A 454 0.28 8.50 -4.20
N ARG A 455 0.97 9.64 -4.21
CA ARG A 455 0.40 10.96 -3.92
C ARG A 455 0.94 11.91 -4.99
N GLU A 456 0.09 12.78 -5.53
CA GLU A 456 0.57 13.94 -6.28
C GLU A 456 1.41 14.81 -5.35
N LYS A 457 2.58 15.28 -5.80
CA LYS A 457 3.31 16.29 -5.03
C LYS A 457 2.44 17.53 -4.95
N ARG A 458 1.87 17.83 -3.77
CA ARG A 458 1.24 19.13 -3.54
C ARG A 458 2.35 20.17 -3.61
N HIS A 459 2.24 21.11 -4.54
CA HIS A 459 3.08 22.30 -4.54
C HIS A 459 2.89 22.99 -3.18
N GLY A 460 3.99 23.09 -2.44
CA GLY A 460 4.11 23.86 -1.21
C GLY A 460 5.21 24.87 -1.40
#